data_AF-A0A8E2AHR8-F1
#
_entry.id   AF-A0A8E2AHR8-F1
#
_cell.length_a   1.000
_cell.length_b   1.000
_cell.length_c   1.000
_cell.angle_alpha   90.00
_cell.angle_beta   90.00
_cell.angle_gamma   90.00
#
_symmetry.space_group_name_H-M   'P 1'
#
loop_
_entity.id
_entity.type
_entity.pdbx_description
1 polymer ?
#
loop_
_entity_poly.entity_id
_entity_poly.type
_entity_poly.pdbx_seq_one_letter_code
_entity_poly.pdbx_strand_id
1 'polypeptide(L)'
;MPLTYSAVISTVPLGRLSLMDLTGCDIIGSNYAQWSAIRGLQYGPAIKIGMRFTEAWWYTNLKIEGGSSYTDLPLRTVVYPSYPSTTNPSNVLISSYCWTQDAERLGALINGDGTAREELIDLVLRDLSTVHGIDVEQYYDRGSKDNVYFAWNWSTDHNAMGAFAFFGPQQFNDEMYAQICSPAADGKLLFAGEATSSCHAWVAGALDSSWRAVYSFLLTFYGNDSKQMKEFLEKYGRSEYWYDDPEKNPDKSLLTDHLHRALNRSLARGEM
;
A
#
# COMPACT_ATOMS: atom_id res chain seq x y z
N MET A 1 3.21 31.58 9.19
CA MET A 1 3.57 31.82 7.77
C MET A 1 3.65 30.47 7.09
N PRO A 2 3.17 30.32 5.84
CA PRO A 2 3.37 29.09 5.07
C PRO A 2 4.87 28.85 4.87
N LEU A 3 5.27 27.57 4.90
CA LEU A 3 6.63 27.16 4.59
C LEU A 3 6.83 27.17 3.07
N THR A 4 8.00 27.60 2.61
CA THR A 4 8.35 27.62 1.19
C THR A 4 9.31 26.48 0.88
N TYR A 5 8.96 25.67 -0.12
CA TYR A 5 9.77 24.56 -0.60
C TYR A 5 10.03 24.72 -2.10
N SER A 6 11.22 24.31 -2.56
CA SER A 6 11.55 24.32 -3.99
C SER A 6 10.76 23.26 -4.78
N ALA A 7 10.48 22.12 -4.14
CA ALA A 7 9.64 21.04 -4.65
C ALA A 7 9.10 20.21 -3.48
N VAL A 8 8.04 19.45 -3.72
CA VAL A 8 7.37 18.55 -2.77
C VAL A 8 7.22 17.17 -3.40
N ILE A 9 7.62 16.13 -2.67
CA ILE A 9 7.32 14.74 -3.02
C ILE A 9 6.25 14.26 -2.03
N SER A 10 5.03 14.06 -2.52
CA SER A 10 3.93 13.52 -1.72
C SER A 10 4.02 11.99 -1.69
N THR A 11 4.10 11.41 -0.50
CA THR A 11 4.05 9.96 -0.26
C THR A 11 2.71 9.50 0.31
N VAL A 12 1.71 10.39 0.27
CA VAL A 12 0.40 10.17 0.87
C VAL A 12 -0.42 9.20 0.00
N PRO A 13 -1.11 8.20 0.59
CA PRO A 13 -2.03 7.35 -0.14
C PRO A 13 -3.09 8.15 -0.92
N LEU A 14 -3.47 7.71 -2.11
CA LEU A 14 -4.33 8.52 -2.99
C LEU A 14 -5.70 8.82 -2.38
N GLY A 15 -6.25 7.89 -1.60
CA GLY A 15 -7.48 8.10 -0.84
C GLY A 15 -7.39 9.34 0.06
N ARG A 16 -6.26 9.51 0.75
CA ARG A 16 -6.02 10.69 1.60
C ARG A 16 -5.64 11.93 0.81
N LEU A 17 -4.85 11.79 -0.26
CA LEU A 17 -4.50 12.88 -1.16
C LEU A 17 -5.73 13.55 -1.79
N SER A 18 -6.75 12.76 -2.12
CA SER A 18 -8.01 13.25 -2.72
C SER A 18 -8.81 14.19 -1.82
N LEU A 19 -8.50 14.23 -0.52
CA LEU A 19 -9.13 15.09 0.48
C LEU A 19 -8.31 16.34 0.81
N MET A 20 -7.11 16.47 0.26
CA MET A 20 -6.28 17.65 0.42
C MET A 20 -6.73 18.76 -0.52
N ASP A 21 -6.56 20.01 -0.11
CA ASP A 21 -6.73 21.15 -1.02
C ASP A 21 -5.52 21.22 -1.96
N LEU A 22 -5.74 20.80 -3.21
CA LEU A 22 -4.76 20.84 -4.29
C LEU A 22 -4.98 22.04 -5.23
N THR A 23 -5.77 23.02 -4.80
CA THR A 23 -5.94 24.27 -5.54
C THR A 23 -4.60 24.99 -5.63
N GLY A 24 -4.20 25.39 -6.84
CA GLY A 24 -2.89 26.01 -7.09
C GLY A 24 -1.75 25.03 -7.33
N CYS A 25 -2.01 23.71 -7.41
CA CYS A 25 -1.04 22.72 -7.85
C CYS A 25 -1.12 22.37 -9.35
N ASP A 26 -1.89 23.12 -10.13
CA ASP A 26 -2.19 22.86 -11.55
C ASP A 26 -2.85 21.50 -11.84
N ILE A 27 -3.54 20.96 -10.84
CA ILE A 27 -4.31 19.71 -10.93
C ILE A 27 -5.79 20.02 -11.12
N ILE A 28 -6.41 20.64 -10.12
CA ILE A 28 -7.84 20.97 -10.13
C ILE A 28 -8.08 22.10 -11.14
N GLY A 29 -8.95 21.85 -12.13
CA GLY A 29 -9.29 22.81 -13.19
C GLY A 29 -8.34 22.83 -14.39
N SER A 30 -7.06 22.44 -14.21
CA SER A 30 -6.03 22.51 -15.25
C SER A 30 -5.59 21.14 -15.80
N ASN A 31 -5.66 20.08 -14.98
CA ASN A 31 -5.31 18.71 -15.36
C ASN A 31 -6.37 17.71 -14.87
N TYR A 32 -7.50 17.66 -15.59
CA TYR A 32 -8.63 16.81 -15.24
C TYR A 32 -8.28 15.31 -15.20
N ALA A 33 -7.37 14.85 -16.07
CA ALA A 33 -6.99 13.45 -16.13
C ALA A 33 -6.23 13.02 -14.86
N GLN A 34 -5.27 13.84 -14.40
CA GLN A 34 -4.57 13.59 -13.14
C GLN A 34 -5.48 13.71 -11.93
N TRP A 35 -6.41 14.67 -11.91
CA TRP A 35 -7.42 14.74 -10.85
C TRP A 35 -8.35 13.51 -10.84
N SER A 36 -8.74 13.04 -12.02
CA SER A 36 -9.54 11.82 -12.18
C SER A 36 -8.78 10.58 -11.69
N ALA A 37 -7.46 10.51 -11.91
CA ALA A 37 -6.62 9.45 -11.37
C ALA A 37 -6.59 9.48 -9.83
N ILE A 38 -6.32 10.64 -9.22
CA ILE A 38 -6.27 10.80 -7.74
C ILE A 38 -7.56 10.33 -7.08
N ARG A 39 -8.71 10.62 -7.69
CA ARG A 39 -10.03 10.24 -7.14
C ARG A 39 -10.52 8.85 -7.55
N GLY A 40 -10.11 8.39 -8.72
CA GLY A 40 -10.72 7.25 -9.40
C GLY A 40 -9.94 5.96 -9.22
N LEU A 41 -8.62 6.03 -9.04
CA LEU A 41 -7.78 4.84 -8.85
C LEU A 41 -8.20 4.08 -7.59
N GLN A 42 -8.53 2.81 -7.76
CA GLN A 42 -9.16 2.02 -6.72
C GLN A 42 -8.15 1.54 -5.67
N TYR A 43 -8.59 1.58 -4.41
CA TYR A 43 -7.92 0.93 -3.28
C TYR A 43 -8.76 -0.26 -2.80
N GLY A 44 -8.09 -1.36 -2.48
CA GLY A 44 -8.72 -2.54 -1.90
C GLY A 44 -8.85 -2.41 -0.38
N PRO A 45 -9.92 -2.94 0.23
CA PRO A 45 -10.03 -3.07 1.68
C PRO A 45 -9.28 -4.32 2.16
N ALA A 46 -8.72 -4.24 3.36
CA ALA A 46 -8.11 -5.37 4.07
C ALA A 46 -8.28 -5.22 5.58
N ILE A 47 -8.42 -6.33 6.28
CA ILE A 47 -8.34 -6.37 7.74
C ILE A 47 -7.37 -7.44 8.22
N LYS A 48 -6.86 -7.28 9.45
CA LYS A 48 -6.16 -8.33 10.18
C LYS A 48 -6.66 -8.41 11.60
N ILE A 49 -6.80 -9.63 12.12
CA ILE A 49 -7.15 -9.90 13.51
C ILE A 49 -6.04 -10.76 14.11
N GLY A 50 -5.23 -10.17 14.98
CA GLY A 50 -4.24 -10.87 15.78
C GLY A 50 -4.84 -11.28 17.11
N MET A 51 -4.71 -12.53 17.52
CA MET A 51 -5.17 -13.02 18.82
C MET A 51 -4.00 -13.66 19.57
N ARG A 52 -3.86 -13.32 20.85
CA ARG A 52 -2.87 -13.92 21.74
C ARG A 52 -3.49 -15.08 22.52
N PHE A 53 -2.80 -16.21 22.51
CA PHE A 53 -3.14 -17.39 23.31
C PHE A 53 -2.11 -17.61 24.43
N THR A 54 -2.41 -18.47 25.40
CA THR A 54 -1.46 -18.88 26.44
C THR A 54 -0.33 -19.74 25.90
N GLU A 55 -0.58 -20.46 24.82
CA GLU A 55 0.37 -21.30 24.10
C GLU A 55 0.15 -21.21 22.59
N ALA A 56 1.21 -21.40 21.80
CA ALA A 56 1.14 -21.57 20.36
C ALA A 56 0.56 -22.96 19.99
N TRP A 57 -0.71 -23.18 20.30
CA TRP A 57 -1.41 -24.46 20.14
C TRP A 57 -1.33 -25.06 18.72
N TRP A 58 -1.25 -24.21 17.69
CA TRP A 58 -1.07 -24.65 16.30
C TRP A 58 0.26 -25.37 16.12
N TYR A 59 1.31 -24.90 16.79
CA TYR A 59 2.63 -25.52 16.75
C TYR A 59 2.71 -26.71 17.72
N THR A 60 2.30 -26.54 18.97
CA THR A 60 2.48 -27.57 20.01
C THR A 60 1.59 -28.79 19.75
N ASN A 61 0.33 -28.58 19.36
CA ASN A 61 -0.67 -29.65 19.27
C ASN A 61 -0.83 -30.16 17.83
N LEU A 62 -0.78 -29.26 16.83
CA LEU A 62 -1.01 -29.61 15.42
C LEU A 62 0.26 -29.68 14.56
N LYS A 63 1.42 -29.32 15.11
CA LYS A 63 2.72 -29.31 14.40
C LYS A 63 2.73 -28.40 13.16
N ILE A 64 1.98 -27.30 13.21
CA ILE A 64 1.94 -26.30 12.15
C ILE A 64 3.06 -25.29 12.36
N GLU A 65 3.96 -25.20 11.38
CA GLU A 65 5.13 -24.30 11.37
C GLU A 65 5.02 -23.30 10.21
N GLY A 66 4.57 -22.08 10.51
CA GLY A 66 4.38 -21.04 9.50
C GLY A 66 3.30 -21.37 8.48
N GLY A 67 3.26 -20.59 7.40
CA GLY A 67 2.29 -20.77 6.31
C GLY A 67 0.89 -20.28 6.65
N SER A 68 -0.13 -20.80 5.97
CA SER A 68 -1.52 -20.35 6.15
C SER A 68 -2.53 -21.46 5.86
N SER A 69 -3.65 -21.40 6.56
CA SER A 69 -4.85 -22.19 6.23
C SER A 69 -5.89 -21.29 5.58
N TYR A 70 -6.57 -21.82 4.57
CA TYR A 70 -7.58 -21.13 3.79
C TYR A 70 -8.94 -21.80 3.98
N THR A 71 -9.98 -21.00 4.10
CA THR A 71 -11.36 -21.46 4.27
C THR A 71 -12.34 -20.50 3.59
N ASP A 72 -13.53 -21.01 3.28
CA ASP A 72 -14.70 -20.25 2.85
C ASP A 72 -15.54 -19.72 4.03
N LEU A 73 -15.22 -20.11 5.26
CA LEU A 73 -15.77 -19.51 6.48
C LEU A 73 -15.38 -18.03 6.58
N PRO A 74 -16.18 -17.18 7.24
CA PRO A 74 -15.95 -15.74 7.36
C PRO A 74 -14.50 -15.32 7.68
N LEU A 75 -13.75 -16.03 8.54
CA LEU A 75 -12.36 -15.64 8.86
C LEU A 75 -11.38 -15.66 7.66
N ARG A 76 -11.73 -16.37 6.58
CA ARG A 76 -10.97 -16.61 5.32
C ARG A 76 -9.58 -17.23 5.44
N THR A 77 -8.64 -16.55 6.08
CA THR A 77 -7.23 -16.98 6.13
C THR A 77 -6.71 -16.90 7.54
N VAL A 78 -6.18 -18.02 8.03
CA VAL A 78 -5.40 -18.09 9.27
C VAL A 78 -3.93 -18.10 8.88
N VAL A 79 -3.14 -17.15 9.38
CA VAL A 79 -1.70 -17.06 9.10
C VAL A 79 -0.92 -17.44 10.35
N TYR A 80 -0.21 -18.55 10.27
CA TYR A 80 0.65 -19.01 11.34
C TYR A 80 1.98 -18.26 11.26
N PRO A 81 2.46 -17.65 12.37
CA PRO A 81 3.72 -16.95 12.37
C PRO A 81 4.87 -17.84 11.88
N SER A 82 5.65 -17.36 10.91
CA SER A 82 6.88 -18.02 10.44
C SER A 82 8.10 -17.71 11.30
N TYR A 83 7.93 -16.95 12.38
CA TYR A 83 8.96 -16.64 13.36
C TYR A 83 8.77 -17.38 14.71
N PRO A 84 8.42 -18.69 14.76
CA PRO A 84 8.46 -19.40 16.03
C PRO A 84 9.93 -19.50 16.46
N SER A 85 10.38 -18.55 17.27
CA SER A 85 11.72 -18.57 17.80
C SER A 85 11.77 -19.49 19.01
N THR A 86 12.74 -20.40 19.05
CA THR A 86 13.07 -21.15 20.26
C THR A 86 13.56 -20.24 21.40
N THR A 87 14.01 -19.02 21.08
CA THR A 87 14.47 -18.02 22.05
C THR A 87 13.41 -16.99 22.43
N ASN A 88 12.35 -16.82 21.63
CA ASN A 88 11.24 -15.92 21.93
C ASN A 88 9.94 -16.39 21.23
N PRO A 89 9.26 -17.40 21.79
CA PRO A 89 8.05 -17.95 21.18
C PRO A 89 6.93 -16.91 21.18
N SER A 90 6.33 -16.66 20.02
CA SER A 90 5.13 -15.82 19.89
C SER A 90 3.88 -16.69 19.98
N ASN A 91 3.04 -16.41 20.97
CA ASN A 91 1.70 -17.01 21.07
C ASN A 91 0.62 -16.15 20.40
N VAL A 92 1.02 -15.23 19.51
CA VAL A 92 0.09 -14.42 18.70
C VAL A 92 -0.13 -15.09 17.36
N LEU A 93 -1.39 -15.38 17.04
CA LEU A 93 -1.85 -15.88 15.74
C LEU A 93 -2.54 -14.77 14.97
N ILE A 94 -2.26 -14.64 13.66
CA ILE A 94 -3.15 -13.88 12.78
C ILE A 94 -4.33 -14.80 12.46
N SER A 95 -5.40 -14.65 13.24
CA SER A 95 -6.55 -15.53 13.23
C SER A 95 -7.49 -15.25 12.06
N SER A 96 -7.42 -14.03 11.50
CA SER A 96 -8.04 -13.69 10.23
C SER A 96 -7.18 -12.69 9.48
N TYR A 97 -6.95 -12.97 8.21
CA TYR A 97 -6.45 -12.04 7.22
C TYR A 97 -7.30 -12.14 5.94
N CYS A 98 -8.06 -11.09 5.64
CA CYS A 98 -8.94 -11.10 4.48
C CYS A 98 -8.99 -9.73 3.80
N TRP A 99 -9.41 -9.75 2.53
CA TRP A 99 -9.46 -8.61 1.63
C TRP A 99 -10.87 -8.46 1.03
N THR A 100 -11.09 -7.38 0.28
CA THR A 100 -12.31 -7.17 -0.52
C THR A 100 -13.59 -7.21 0.34
N GLN A 101 -14.65 -7.85 -0.15
CA GLN A 101 -15.95 -7.88 0.53
C GLN A 101 -15.90 -8.54 1.92
N ASP A 102 -15.01 -9.51 2.14
CA ASP A 102 -14.84 -10.12 3.46
C ASP A 102 -14.29 -9.10 4.47
N ALA A 103 -13.32 -8.30 4.02
CA ALA A 103 -12.73 -7.23 4.83
C ALA A 103 -13.75 -6.13 5.14
N GLU A 104 -14.64 -5.78 4.19
CA GLU A 104 -15.71 -4.80 4.44
C GLU A 104 -16.70 -5.31 5.50
N ARG A 105 -17.13 -6.57 5.37
CA ARG A 105 -18.10 -7.20 6.29
C ARG A 105 -17.57 -7.30 7.71
N LEU A 106 -16.38 -7.89 7.87
CA LEU A 106 -15.77 -8.05 9.19
C LEU A 106 -15.25 -6.72 9.73
N GLY A 107 -14.77 -5.84 8.85
CA GLY A 107 -14.28 -4.51 9.22
C GLY A 107 -15.34 -3.59 9.80
N ALA A 108 -16.63 -3.81 9.50
CA ALA A 108 -17.75 -3.09 10.13
C ALA A 108 -17.87 -3.35 11.64
N LEU A 109 -17.22 -4.42 12.15
CA LEU A 109 -17.22 -4.81 13.56
C LEU A 109 -15.93 -4.37 14.29
N ILE A 110 -15.05 -3.59 13.65
CA ILE A 110 -13.78 -3.12 14.22
C ILE A 110 -13.90 -1.62 14.58
N ASN A 111 -13.49 -1.24 15.79
CA ASN A 111 -13.72 0.10 16.36
C ASN A 111 -12.64 1.15 16.02
N GLY A 112 -11.55 0.75 15.33
CA GLY A 112 -10.48 1.66 14.88
C GLY A 112 -9.39 1.97 15.92
N ASP A 113 -9.52 1.46 17.14
CA ASP A 113 -8.53 1.57 18.23
C ASP A 113 -7.83 0.23 18.52
N GLY A 114 -8.00 -0.76 17.63
CA GLY A 114 -7.54 -2.13 17.82
C GLY A 114 -8.59 -3.06 18.44
N THR A 115 -9.69 -2.52 18.98
CA THR A 115 -10.78 -3.31 19.55
C THR A 115 -11.84 -3.67 18.51
N ALA A 116 -12.68 -4.64 18.84
CA ALA A 116 -13.78 -5.10 18.00
C ALA A 116 -15.02 -5.42 18.83
N ARG A 117 -16.14 -5.60 18.14
CA ARG A 117 -17.36 -6.14 18.72
C ARG A 117 -17.12 -7.59 19.16
N GLU A 118 -17.65 -7.96 20.33
CA GLU A 118 -17.52 -9.32 20.88
C GLU A 118 -17.99 -10.40 19.89
N GLU A 119 -19.07 -10.13 19.15
CA GLU A 119 -19.60 -10.99 18.10
C GLU A 119 -18.58 -11.34 17.00
N LEU A 120 -17.60 -10.45 16.70
CA LEU A 120 -16.52 -10.74 15.76
C LEU A 120 -15.53 -11.75 16.35
N ILE A 121 -15.22 -11.61 17.64
CA ILE A 121 -14.26 -12.47 18.33
C ILE A 121 -14.83 -13.88 18.48
N ASP A 122 -16.10 -14.00 18.89
CA ASP A 122 -16.80 -15.29 18.97
C ASP A 122 -16.87 -15.99 17.60
N LEU A 123 -17.16 -15.21 16.54
CA LEU A 123 -17.15 -15.73 15.17
C LEU A 123 -15.76 -16.27 14.78
N VAL A 124 -14.69 -15.52 15.05
CA VAL A 124 -13.31 -15.95 14.74
C VAL A 124 -12.95 -17.22 15.51
N LEU A 125 -13.27 -17.31 16.81
CA LEU A 125 -12.98 -18.49 17.63
C LEU A 125 -13.75 -19.73 17.16
N ARG A 126 -15.02 -19.58 16.81
CA ARG A 126 -15.85 -20.66 16.25
C ARG A 126 -15.34 -21.13 14.89
N ASP A 127 -14.94 -20.20 14.04
CA ASP A 127 -14.39 -20.53 12.73
C ASP A 127 -13.02 -21.21 12.88
N LEU A 128 -12.15 -20.75 13.80
CA LEU A 128 -10.91 -21.46 14.16
C LEU A 128 -11.18 -22.89 14.64
N SER A 129 -12.21 -23.09 15.47
CA SER A 129 -12.65 -24.39 15.95
C SER A 129 -13.00 -25.33 14.79
N THR A 130 -13.75 -24.81 13.83
CA THR A 130 -14.14 -25.55 12.63
C THR A 130 -12.93 -25.89 11.75
N VAL A 131 -12.02 -24.93 11.52
CA VAL A 131 -10.83 -25.13 10.67
C VAL A 131 -9.87 -26.17 11.25
N HIS A 132 -9.73 -26.22 12.58
CA HIS A 132 -8.68 -27.03 13.23
C HIS A 132 -9.21 -28.26 13.97
N GLY A 133 -10.52 -28.47 14.05
CA GLY A 133 -11.13 -29.58 14.78
C GLY A 133 -10.89 -29.52 16.30
N ILE A 134 -10.75 -28.31 16.86
CA ILE A 134 -10.53 -28.07 18.29
C ILE A 134 -11.83 -27.51 18.86
N ASP A 135 -12.30 -28.04 19.99
CA ASP A 135 -13.49 -27.51 20.66
C ASP A 135 -13.30 -26.02 21.01
N VAL A 136 -14.31 -25.19 20.74
CA VAL A 136 -14.25 -23.75 20.97
C VAL A 136 -13.96 -23.40 22.43
N GLU A 137 -14.45 -24.20 23.39
CA GLU A 137 -14.17 -24.01 24.82
C GLU A 137 -12.67 -24.10 25.14
N GLN A 138 -11.91 -24.91 24.39
CA GLN A 138 -10.47 -24.99 24.57
C GLN A 138 -9.76 -23.69 24.16
N TYR A 139 -10.30 -22.92 23.23
CA TYR A 139 -9.73 -21.61 22.92
C TYR A 139 -9.98 -20.61 24.02
N TYR A 140 -11.18 -20.62 24.60
CA TYR A 140 -11.50 -19.79 25.77
C TYR A 140 -10.56 -20.12 26.94
N ASP A 141 -10.33 -21.39 27.23
CA ASP A 141 -9.40 -21.84 28.27
C ASP A 141 -7.93 -21.52 27.98
N ARG A 142 -7.53 -21.44 26.71
CA ARG A 142 -6.18 -21.02 26.27
C ARG A 142 -5.97 -19.50 26.31
N GLY A 143 -6.66 -18.80 27.20
CA GLY A 143 -6.47 -17.36 27.46
C GLY A 143 -7.11 -16.42 26.46
N SER A 144 -7.94 -16.90 25.52
CA SER A 144 -8.82 -15.99 24.79
C SER A 144 -9.93 -15.40 25.68
N LYS A 145 -10.19 -15.97 26.88
CA LYS A 145 -11.04 -15.38 27.93
C LYS A 145 -10.59 -13.99 28.40
N ASP A 146 -9.29 -13.67 28.31
CA ASP A 146 -8.78 -12.34 28.61
C ASP A 146 -8.98 -11.36 27.43
N ASN A 147 -9.54 -11.83 26.30
CA ASN A 147 -9.82 -11.07 25.08
C ASN A 147 -8.61 -10.26 24.59
N VAL A 148 -7.40 -10.82 24.71
CA VAL A 148 -6.19 -10.13 24.24
C VAL A 148 -6.04 -10.35 22.74
N TYR A 149 -6.64 -9.45 21.98
CA TYR A 149 -6.57 -9.38 20.53
C TYR A 149 -6.27 -7.95 20.06
N PHE A 150 -5.92 -7.83 18.78
CA PHE A 150 -5.85 -6.56 18.07
C PHE A 150 -6.41 -6.73 16.66
N ALA A 151 -7.48 -6.01 16.35
CA ALA A 151 -8.15 -6.02 15.07
C ALA A 151 -7.95 -4.69 14.35
N TRP A 152 -7.51 -4.72 13.10
CA TRP A 152 -7.26 -3.50 12.32
C TRP A 152 -7.96 -3.56 10.98
N ASN A 153 -8.65 -2.48 10.63
CA ASN A 153 -9.26 -2.27 9.32
C ASN A 153 -8.60 -1.07 8.63
N TRP A 154 -7.88 -1.34 7.53
CA TRP A 154 -7.17 -0.30 6.79
C TRP A 154 -8.10 0.69 6.08
N SER A 155 -9.34 0.28 5.80
CA SER A 155 -10.33 1.13 5.12
C SER A 155 -10.83 2.26 6.02
N THR A 156 -10.78 2.06 7.34
CA THR A 156 -11.21 3.06 8.35
C THR A 156 -10.05 3.83 8.97
N ASP A 157 -8.79 3.45 8.67
CA ASP A 157 -7.63 4.23 9.07
C ASP A 157 -7.63 5.58 8.33
N HIS A 158 -7.72 6.67 9.09
CA HIS A 158 -7.79 8.03 8.54
C HIS A 158 -6.52 8.48 7.80
N ASN A 159 -5.38 7.80 7.99
CA ASN A 159 -4.14 8.10 7.29
C ASN A 159 -3.99 7.31 5.98
N ALA A 160 -4.67 6.16 5.87
CA ALA A 160 -4.56 5.27 4.72
C ALA A 160 -5.80 5.32 3.80
N MET A 161 -7.00 5.26 4.38
CA MET A 161 -8.30 5.23 3.69
C MET A 161 -8.40 4.12 2.65
N GLY A 162 -7.87 2.94 2.99
CA GLY A 162 -7.71 1.78 2.11
C GLY A 162 -6.44 1.03 2.46
N ALA A 163 -6.36 -0.26 2.08
CA ALA A 163 -5.18 -1.06 2.38
C ALA A 163 -4.03 -0.79 1.41
N PHE A 164 -4.34 -0.82 0.12
CA PHE A 164 -3.37 -0.66 -0.97
C PHE A 164 -4.12 -0.46 -2.29
N ALA A 165 -3.43 0.05 -3.31
CA ALA A 165 -3.94 0.13 -4.65
C ALA A 165 -4.36 -1.25 -5.17
N PHE A 166 -5.60 -1.33 -5.62
CA PHE A 166 -6.18 -2.54 -6.20
C PHE A 166 -7.05 -2.12 -7.37
N PHE A 167 -6.36 -1.76 -8.44
CA PHE A 167 -6.94 -1.08 -9.60
C PHE A 167 -8.00 -1.92 -10.29
N GLY A 168 -9.10 -1.25 -10.63
CA GLY A 168 -10.17 -1.81 -11.42
C GLY A 168 -9.79 -1.97 -12.89
N PRO A 169 -10.72 -2.49 -13.71
CA PRO A 169 -10.52 -2.64 -15.14
C PRO A 169 -10.06 -1.34 -15.79
N GLN A 170 -9.05 -1.44 -16.66
CA GLN A 170 -8.50 -0.34 -17.46
C GLN A 170 -7.79 0.79 -16.67
N GLN A 171 -7.69 0.73 -15.34
CA GLN A 171 -7.10 1.83 -14.55
C GLN A 171 -5.57 1.95 -14.64
N PHE A 172 -4.88 0.92 -15.14
CA PHE A 172 -3.44 0.97 -15.47
C PHE A 172 -3.13 1.70 -16.79
N ASN A 173 -4.13 2.27 -17.46
CA ASN A 173 -3.95 2.95 -18.74
C ASN A 173 -3.25 4.33 -18.62
N ASP A 174 -2.99 4.94 -19.78
CA ASP A 174 -2.37 6.26 -19.89
C ASP A 174 -3.24 7.41 -19.35
N GLU A 175 -4.56 7.21 -19.28
CA GLU A 175 -5.51 8.24 -18.82
C GLU A 175 -5.57 8.34 -17.29
N MET A 176 -5.17 7.31 -16.56
CA MET A 176 -5.18 7.28 -15.10
C MET A 176 -3.79 7.04 -14.51
N TYR A 177 -3.21 5.86 -14.69
CA TYR A 177 -1.95 5.51 -14.05
C TYR A 177 -0.77 6.39 -14.49
N ALA A 178 -0.62 6.61 -15.80
CA ALA A 178 0.45 7.50 -16.28
C ALA A 178 0.28 8.94 -15.79
N GLN A 179 -0.97 9.40 -15.59
CA GLN A 179 -1.25 10.74 -15.08
C GLN A 179 -0.85 10.89 -13.61
N ILE A 180 -1.15 9.93 -12.75
CA ILE A 180 -0.72 10.00 -11.34
C ILE A 180 0.81 9.88 -11.20
N CYS A 181 1.47 9.19 -12.12
CA CYS A 181 2.92 9.12 -12.19
C CYS A 181 3.54 10.41 -12.79
N SER A 182 2.78 11.31 -13.40
CA SER A 182 3.33 12.54 -13.96
C SER A 182 3.53 13.61 -12.87
N PRO A 183 4.60 14.44 -12.94
CA PRO A 183 4.73 15.61 -12.08
C PRO A 183 3.62 16.64 -12.31
N ALA A 184 3.33 17.45 -11.29
CA ALA A 184 2.43 18.60 -11.33
C ALA A 184 3.16 19.88 -10.88
N ALA A 185 2.47 21.02 -10.91
CA ALA A 185 3.01 22.33 -10.51
C ALA A 185 4.39 22.63 -11.15
N ASP A 186 4.49 22.52 -12.46
CA ASP A 186 5.72 22.68 -13.23
C ASP A 186 6.90 21.82 -12.76
N GLY A 187 6.61 20.55 -12.46
CA GLY A 187 7.61 19.61 -11.99
C GLY A 187 7.97 19.76 -10.50
N LYS A 188 7.32 20.67 -9.77
CA LYS A 188 7.58 20.92 -8.34
C LYS A 188 6.74 20.05 -7.42
N LEU A 189 5.68 19.40 -7.90
CA LEU A 189 4.91 18.43 -7.13
C LEU A 189 5.04 17.04 -7.76
N LEU A 190 5.60 16.09 -7.02
CA LEU A 190 5.77 14.71 -7.45
C LEU A 190 5.06 13.77 -6.48
N PHE A 191 4.67 12.60 -6.99
CA PHE A 191 3.96 11.58 -6.23
C PHE A 191 4.80 10.31 -6.14
N ALA A 192 4.92 9.76 -4.95
CA ALA A 192 5.54 8.47 -4.67
C ALA A 192 4.65 7.67 -3.72
N GLY A 193 4.86 6.37 -3.65
CA GLY A 193 4.01 5.44 -2.90
C GLY A 193 3.55 4.29 -3.78
N GLU A 194 3.13 3.20 -3.15
CA GLU A 194 2.88 1.92 -3.84
C GLU A 194 1.87 2.04 -4.99
N ALA A 195 0.84 2.89 -4.85
CA ALA A 195 -0.16 3.16 -5.89
C ALA A 195 0.36 3.88 -7.14
N THR A 196 1.61 4.34 -7.11
CA THR A 196 2.28 5.04 -8.22
C THR A 196 3.45 4.23 -8.79
N SER A 197 3.38 2.91 -8.60
CA SER A 197 4.25 1.87 -9.15
C SER A 197 3.38 0.74 -9.70
N SER A 198 3.92 -0.10 -10.58
CA SER A 198 3.24 -1.32 -11.03
C SER A 198 3.23 -2.44 -9.99
N CYS A 199 3.96 -2.29 -8.87
CA CYS A 199 4.08 -3.28 -7.81
C CYS A 199 3.21 -2.89 -6.59
N HIS A 200 1.89 -2.83 -6.78
CA HIS A 200 0.94 -2.47 -5.72
C HIS A 200 0.99 -3.42 -4.52
N ALA A 201 0.60 -2.92 -3.34
CA ALA A 201 0.54 -3.64 -2.06
C ALA A 201 1.89 -4.11 -1.51
N TRP A 202 3.01 -3.79 -2.16
CA TRP A 202 4.35 -4.18 -1.75
C TRP A 202 5.22 -2.97 -1.42
N VAL A 203 6.11 -3.14 -0.44
CA VAL A 203 7.17 -2.17 -0.13
C VAL A 203 8.05 -1.91 -1.36
N ALA A 204 8.27 -2.93 -2.20
CA ALA A 204 9.00 -2.79 -3.46
C ALA A 204 8.38 -1.69 -4.36
N GLY A 205 7.05 -1.60 -4.47
CA GLY A 205 6.39 -0.54 -5.22
C GLY A 205 6.56 0.85 -4.62
N ALA A 206 6.56 0.95 -3.29
CA ALA A 206 6.86 2.21 -2.60
C ALA A 206 8.31 2.67 -2.84
N LEU A 207 9.27 1.75 -2.83
CA LEU A 207 10.68 2.05 -3.11
C LEU A 207 10.90 2.45 -4.57
N ASP A 208 10.30 1.70 -5.50
CA ASP A 208 10.40 1.92 -6.94
C ASP A 208 9.81 3.28 -7.36
N SER A 209 8.61 3.62 -6.87
CA SER A 209 8.02 4.95 -7.08
C SER A 209 8.80 6.08 -6.41
N SER A 210 9.42 5.84 -5.25
CA SER A 210 10.29 6.82 -4.60
C SER A 210 11.54 7.10 -5.43
N TRP A 211 12.16 6.05 -5.98
CA TRP A 211 13.29 6.18 -6.91
C TRP A 211 12.88 7.04 -8.12
N ARG A 212 11.72 6.76 -8.73
CA ARG A 212 11.18 7.54 -9.86
C ARG A 212 10.98 9.01 -9.51
N ALA A 213 10.37 9.31 -8.36
CA ALA A 213 10.11 10.69 -7.96
C ALA A 213 11.42 11.46 -7.76
N VAL A 214 12.42 10.87 -7.09
CA VAL A 214 13.73 11.50 -6.91
C VAL A 214 14.44 11.68 -8.25
N TYR A 215 14.43 10.67 -9.12
CA TYR A 215 15.01 10.75 -10.46
C TYR A 215 14.36 11.88 -11.28
N SER A 216 13.03 11.96 -11.29
CA SER A 216 12.27 13.00 -12.01
C SER A 216 12.58 14.40 -11.48
N PHE A 217 12.69 14.55 -10.16
CA PHE A 217 13.12 15.81 -9.54
C PHE A 217 14.55 16.18 -10.00
N LEU A 218 15.51 15.25 -9.91
CA LEU A 218 16.89 15.53 -10.29
C LEU A 218 17.01 15.91 -11.77
N LEU A 219 16.29 15.19 -12.63
CA LEU A 219 16.24 15.47 -14.07
C LEU A 219 15.69 16.87 -14.35
N THR A 220 14.60 17.26 -13.67
CA THR A 220 13.92 18.55 -13.88
C THR A 220 14.77 19.74 -13.43
N PHE A 221 15.38 19.64 -12.24
CA PHE A 221 16.02 20.80 -11.60
C PHE A 221 17.53 20.89 -11.83
N TYR A 222 18.19 19.77 -12.12
CA TYR A 222 19.65 19.74 -12.31
C TYR A 222 20.06 19.25 -13.71
N GLY A 223 19.19 18.53 -14.41
CA GLY A 223 19.51 17.93 -15.70
C GLY A 223 20.25 16.60 -15.58
N ASN A 224 20.25 15.85 -16.68
CA ASN A 224 20.73 14.47 -16.74
C ASN A 224 22.24 14.32 -16.45
N ASP A 225 23.04 15.28 -16.90
CA ASP A 225 24.52 15.23 -16.76
C ASP A 225 25.05 15.85 -15.46
N SER A 226 24.14 16.28 -14.58
CA SER A 226 24.50 16.89 -13.30
C SER A 226 25.26 15.94 -12.38
N LYS A 227 26.03 16.54 -11.46
CA LYS A 227 26.74 15.79 -10.42
C LYS A 227 25.74 15.00 -9.54
N GLN A 228 24.63 15.63 -9.17
CA GLN A 228 23.58 15.04 -8.35
C GLN A 228 22.95 13.83 -9.01
N MET A 229 22.67 13.91 -10.32
CA MET A 229 22.13 12.78 -11.07
C MET A 229 23.12 11.61 -11.10
N LYS A 230 24.40 11.89 -11.37
CA LYS A 230 25.46 10.86 -11.41
C LYS A 230 25.62 10.16 -10.06
N GLU A 231 25.69 10.92 -8.97
CA GLU A 231 25.78 10.38 -7.60
C GLU A 231 24.55 9.53 -7.23
N PHE A 232 23.36 9.96 -7.64
CA PHE A 232 22.12 9.20 -7.41
C PHE A 232 22.15 7.84 -8.14
N LEU A 233 22.51 7.83 -9.43
CA LEU A 233 22.58 6.61 -10.23
C LEU A 233 23.71 5.67 -9.80
N GLU A 234 24.82 6.20 -9.29
CA GLU A 234 25.91 5.41 -8.72
C GLU A 234 25.45 4.71 -7.42
N LYS A 235 24.74 5.43 -6.55
CA LYS A 235 24.34 4.92 -5.24
C LYS A 235 23.12 3.99 -5.29
N TYR A 236 22.09 4.37 -6.04
CA TYR A 236 20.80 3.66 -6.06
C TYR A 236 20.58 2.84 -7.32
N GLY A 237 21.56 2.81 -8.22
CA GLY A 237 21.46 2.09 -9.48
C GLY A 237 20.39 2.68 -10.40
N ARG A 238 19.98 1.85 -11.35
CA ARG A 238 18.99 2.17 -12.38
C ARG A 238 17.76 1.31 -12.15
N SER A 239 16.58 1.92 -12.05
CA SER A 239 15.34 1.15 -11.94
C SER A 239 15.08 0.37 -13.23
N GLU A 240 14.78 -0.93 -13.12
CA GLU A 240 14.39 -1.76 -14.25
C GLU A 240 13.07 -1.30 -14.90
N TYR A 241 12.24 -0.59 -14.13
CA TYR A 241 10.92 -0.13 -14.53
C TYR A 241 10.92 1.30 -15.06
N TRP A 242 11.79 2.17 -14.52
CA TRP A 242 11.73 3.61 -14.79
C TRP A 242 12.98 4.21 -15.44
N TYR A 243 14.10 3.49 -15.47
CA TYR A 243 15.28 3.98 -16.16
C TYR A 243 15.28 3.52 -17.62
N ASP A 244 15.27 4.48 -18.53
CA ASP A 244 15.52 4.22 -19.94
C ASP A 244 17.02 4.07 -20.18
N ASP A 245 17.41 2.84 -20.50
CA ASP A 245 18.71 2.53 -21.07
C ASP A 245 18.53 2.43 -22.60
N PRO A 246 18.94 3.45 -23.39
CA PRO A 246 18.76 3.47 -24.83
C PRO A 246 19.46 2.31 -25.55
N GLU A 247 20.50 1.74 -24.94
CA GLU A 247 21.24 0.61 -25.51
C GLU A 247 20.56 -0.74 -25.22
N LYS A 248 19.78 -0.85 -24.12
CA LYS A 248 19.11 -2.10 -23.72
C LYS A 248 17.62 -2.16 -24.04
N ASN A 249 16.95 -1.02 -24.15
CA ASN A 249 15.51 -0.96 -24.38
C ASN A 249 15.13 0.16 -25.35
N PRO A 250 15.50 0.05 -26.64
CA PRO A 250 15.17 1.07 -27.65
C PRO A 250 13.66 1.29 -27.83
N ASP A 251 12.82 0.32 -27.42
CA ASP A 251 11.36 0.34 -27.54
C ASP A 251 10.60 0.65 -26.23
N LYS A 252 11.26 0.81 -25.05
CA LYS A 252 10.58 1.17 -23.77
C LYS A 252 10.12 2.64 -23.70
N SER A 253 9.86 3.23 -24.86
CA SER A 253 9.49 4.62 -25.07
C SER A 253 8.21 5.04 -24.35
N LEU A 254 7.30 4.15 -23.93
CA LEU A 254 6.00 4.61 -23.45
C LEU A 254 6.10 5.40 -22.13
N LEU A 255 6.82 4.95 -21.13
CA LEU A 255 6.81 5.58 -19.80
C LEU A 255 7.73 6.81 -19.74
N THR A 256 8.89 6.70 -20.40
CA THR A 256 9.90 7.75 -20.49
C THR A 256 9.54 8.78 -21.54
N ASP A 257 8.90 8.43 -22.66
CA ASP A 257 8.26 9.43 -23.51
C ASP A 257 7.09 10.07 -22.79
N HIS A 258 6.40 9.43 -21.85
CA HIS A 258 5.33 10.07 -21.10
C HIS A 258 5.88 11.05 -20.07
N LEU A 259 6.94 10.70 -19.34
CA LEU A 259 7.66 11.64 -18.47
C LEU A 259 8.30 12.75 -19.30
N HIS A 260 8.99 12.45 -20.40
CA HIS A 260 9.51 13.46 -21.31
C HIS A 260 8.39 14.26 -21.97
N ARG A 261 7.23 13.70 -22.35
CA ARG A 261 6.09 14.47 -22.91
C ARG A 261 5.37 15.28 -21.85
N ALA A 262 5.30 14.83 -20.61
CA ALA A 262 4.70 15.57 -19.49
C ALA A 262 5.63 16.69 -19.02
N LEU A 263 6.92 16.39 -18.87
CA LEU A 263 8.00 17.36 -18.61
C LEU A 263 8.10 18.35 -19.78
N ASN A 264 8.15 17.91 -21.03
CA ASN A 264 8.20 18.79 -22.20
C ASN A 264 6.91 19.59 -22.38
N ARG A 265 5.72 19.06 -22.01
CA ARG A 265 4.48 19.86 -21.98
C ARG A 265 4.46 20.91 -20.87
N SER A 266 5.07 20.62 -19.72
CA SER A 266 5.26 21.59 -18.65
C SER A 266 6.30 22.65 -19.02
N LEU A 267 7.45 22.25 -19.59
CA LEU A 267 8.49 23.14 -20.10
C LEU A 267 8.01 23.99 -21.29
N ALA A 268 7.20 23.44 -22.21
CA ALA A 268 6.62 24.18 -23.33
C ALA A 268 5.50 25.15 -22.93
N ARG A 269 4.95 25.02 -21.72
CA ARG A 269 4.07 26.02 -21.09
C ARG A 269 4.84 27.12 -20.36
N GLY A 270 6.18 27.09 -20.41
CA GLY A 270 7.06 28.03 -19.74
C GLY A 270 6.91 29.47 -20.23
N GLU A 271 6.23 30.29 -19.44
CA GLU A 271 6.70 31.65 -19.15
C GLU A 271 7.83 31.56 -18.10
N MET A 272 9.03 31.16 -18.56
CA MET A 272 10.39 31.61 -18.17
C MET A 272 11.44 30.62 -18.63
#